data_AF-A0A833XXS9-F1
#
_entry.id   AF-A0A833XXS9-F1
#
_cell.length_a   1.000
_cell.length_b   1.000
_cell.length_c   1.000
_cell.angle_alpha   90.00
_cell.angle_beta   90.00
_cell.angle_gamma   90.00
#
_symmetry.space_group_name_H-M   'P 1'
#
loop_
_entity.id
_entity.type
_entity.pdbx_description
1 polymer ?
#
loop_
_entity_poly.entity_id
_entity_poly.type
_entity_poly.pdbx_seq_one_letter_code
_entity_poly.pdbx_strand_id
1 'polypeptide(L)'
;MFVEPFTWGLWVVTGAILMYTTFTVWFLEHQSNPEFSGPWKNQISTALWFTFSSLFFAHREKINRNDTRLVILVWLFVVMILASSYTASLSSMLTVQQLRPNVADIEWLKNHNLKIGCQYKFICEYVENVLNFKSDNIVKISYDYMYPEEFKSKYIAAAFLELPYAKVFLNKYCNEFTGTMASTKYGGFGFAFQKGSPIAGDFSKAILQLSENGDLKSLEDEWLTPSHECSTNKTSNKPNSLSIKSFGFLYLLSFSTSTICLLLSLIRWRDPCNESIWQKVVRLVRYFHIKNRGSPPTPADISSTNEGISDANESPSRLDFISNSNSPESHPPLPASIN
;
A
#
# COMPACT_ATOMS: atom_id res chain seq x y z
N MET A 1 7.19 -6.25 -4.59
CA MET A 1 6.49 -5.17 -3.87
C MET A 1 7.15 -4.80 -2.54
N PHE A 2 7.15 -5.63 -1.48
CA PHE A 2 7.63 -5.16 -0.16
C PHE A 2 9.16 -5.01 -0.01
N VAL A 3 9.97 -5.61 -0.89
CA VAL A 3 11.45 -5.44 -0.86
C VAL A 3 11.90 -4.37 -1.85
N GLU A 4 11.03 -3.95 -2.77
CA GLU A 4 11.34 -3.00 -3.86
C GLU A 4 11.68 -1.57 -3.42
N PRO A 5 11.12 -1.00 -2.33
CA PRO A 5 11.42 0.37 -1.95
C PRO A 5 12.90 0.61 -1.62
N PHE A 6 13.62 -0.44 -1.21
CA PHE A 6 15.03 -0.37 -0.84
C PHE A 6 15.89 -1.28 -1.69
N THR A 7 17.06 -0.80 -2.07
CA THR A 7 18.03 -1.60 -2.82
C THR A 7 18.56 -2.74 -1.95
N TRP A 8 18.96 -3.83 -2.59
CA TRP A 8 19.58 -4.96 -1.90
C TRP A 8 20.77 -4.54 -1.03
N GLY A 9 21.58 -3.59 -1.51
CA GLY A 9 22.70 -3.04 -0.74
C GLY A 9 22.26 -2.39 0.58
N LEU A 10 21.15 -1.63 0.58
CA LEU A 10 20.63 -0.99 1.78
C LEU A 10 20.10 -2.01 2.80
N TRP A 11 19.48 -3.10 2.33
CA TRP A 11 19.07 -4.22 3.19
C TRP A 11 20.26 -4.88 3.88
N VAL A 12 21.34 -5.13 3.13
CA VAL A 12 22.58 -5.73 3.67
C VAL A 12 23.22 -4.81 4.72
N VAL A 13 23.33 -3.52 4.43
CA VAL A 13 23.90 -2.54 5.39
C VAL A 13 23.04 -2.45 6.65
N THR A 14 21.70 -2.40 6.51
CA THR A 14 20.79 -2.38 7.66
C THR A 14 20.92 -3.64 8.52
N GLY A 15 21.03 -4.80 7.89
CA GLY A 15 21.30 -6.08 8.58
C GLY A 15 22.65 -6.10 9.29
N ALA A 16 23.70 -5.54 8.68
CA ALA A 16 25.02 -5.45 9.30
C ALA A 16 25.02 -4.51 10.52
N ILE A 17 24.37 -3.36 10.42
CA ILE A 17 24.24 -2.42 11.55
C ILE A 17 23.40 -3.05 12.68
N LEU A 18 22.32 -3.77 12.35
CA LEU A 18 21.54 -4.56 13.31
C LEU A 18 22.42 -5.55 14.08
N MET A 19 23.21 -6.36 13.36
CA MET A 19 24.10 -7.33 14.01
C MET A 19 25.15 -6.66 14.91
N TYR A 20 25.68 -5.51 14.47
CA TYR A 20 26.61 -4.71 15.26
C TYR A 20 25.97 -4.13 16.52
N THR A 21 24.74 -3.61 16.44
CA THR A 21 24.03 -3.09 17.61
C THR A 21 23.63 -4.20 18.57
N THR A 22 23.21 -5.37 18.06
CA THR A 22 23.00 -6.57 18.89
C THR A 22 24.26 -6.94 19.66
N PHE A 23 25.41 -7.00 18.99
CA PHE A 23 26.67 -7.32 19.64
C PHE A 23 27.06 -6.26 20.69
N THR A 24 26.86 -4.98 20.37
CA THR A 24 27.18 -3.87 21.28
C THR A 24 26.30 -3.91 22.53
N VAL A 25 24.98 -4.10 22.38
CA VAL A 25 24.04 -4.22 23.52
C VAL A 25 24.38 -5.45 24.35
N TRP A 26 24.64 -6.58 23.70
CA TRP A 26 25.08 -7.80 24.40
C TRP A 26 26.35 -7.53 25.22
N PHE A 27 27.40 -6.97 24.61
CA PHE A 27 28.66 -6.69 25.30
C PHE A 27 28.49 -5.75 26.51
N LEU A 28 27.64 -4.73 26.40
CA LEU A 28 27.43 -3.75 27.46
C LEU A 28 26.56 -4.27 28.62
N GLU A 29 25.57 -5.11 28.34
CA GLU A 29 24.58 -5.57 29.33
C GLU A 29 24.86 -6.99 29.89
N HIS A 30 25.65 -7.84 29.21
CA HIS A 30 25.86 -9.23 29.67
C HIS A 30 26.48 -9.32 31.08
N GLN A 31 27.32 -8.35 31.46
CA GLN A 31 28.03 -8.36 32.72
C GLN A 31 27.23 -7.75 33.88
N SER A 32 26.27 -6.87 33.57
CA SER A 32 25.56 -6.06 34.58
C SER A 32 24.09 -6.41 34.76
N ASN A 33 23.49 -7.17 33.84
CA ASN A 33 22.05 -7.39 33.84
C ASN A 33 21.70 -8.88 34.03
N PRO A 34 20.96 -9.24 35.10
CA PRO A 34 20.52 -10.62 35.31
C PRO A 34 19.56 -11.12 34.21
N GLU A 35 18.84 -10.24 33.52
CA GLU A 35 17.98 -10.63 32.38
C GLU A 35 18.78 -11.09 31.15
N PHE A 36 20.03 -10.65 31.03
CA PHE A 36 20.98 -11.06 29.98
C PHE A 36 21.98 -12.12 30.48
N SER A 37 21.74 -12.73 31.64
CA SER A 37 22.62 -13.73 32.25
C SER A 37 22.17 -15.16 31.89
N GLY A 38 23.11 -16.02 31.47
CA GLY A 38 22.81 -17.42 31.14
C GLY A 38 23.88 -18.08 30.25
N PRO A 39 23.63 -19.31 29.76
CA PRO A 39 24.49 -19.96 28.76
C PRO A 39 24.64 -19.07 27.52
N TRP A 40 25.81 -19.08 26.89
CA TRP A 40 26.18 -18.16 25.79
C TRP A 40 25.13 -18.07 24.66
N LYS A 41 24.49 -19.21 24.33
CA LYS A 41 23.40 -19.27 23.33
C LYS A 41 22.15 -18.49 23.74
N ASN A 42 21.78 -18.53 25.02
CA ASN A 42 20.59 -17.83 25.53
C ASN A 42 20.84 -16.32 25.59
N GLN A 43 22.03 -15.88 25.98
CA GLN A 43 22.37 -14.46 26.04
C GLN A 43 22.30 -13.77 24.68
N ILE A 44 22.88 -14.42 23.66
CA ILE A 44 22.84 -13.93 22.27
C ILE A 44 21.41 -13.96 21.74
N SER A 45 20.62 -14.98 22.09
CA SER A 45 19.20 -15.05 21.71
C SER A 45 18.36 -13.93 22.32
N THR A 46 18.58 -13.60 23.60
CA THR A 46 17.88 -12.49 24.28
C THR A 46 18.27 -11.16 23.66
N ALA A 47 19.56 -10.91 23.41
CA ALA A 47 20.03 -9.69 22.76
C ALA A 47 19.51 -9.54 21.31
N LEU A 48 19.49 -10.63 20.53
CA LEU A 48 18.92 -10.65 19.18
C LEU A 48 17.41 -10.36 19.22
N TRP A 49 16.69 -10.99 20.14
CA TRP A 49 15.26 -10.76 20.31
C TRP A 49 14.95 -9.32 20.73
N PHE A 50 15.73 -8.77 21.65
CA PHE A 50 15.62 -7.38 22.12
C PHE A 50 15.85 -6.38 20.98
N THR A 51 16.95 -6.53 20.25
CA THR A 51 17.29 -5.65 19.13
C THR A 51 16.31 -5.79 17.96
N PHE A 52 15.83 -7.00 17.67
CA PHE A 52 14.77 -7.21 16.70
C PHE A 52 13.44 -6.57 17.14
N SER A 53 13.07 -6.68 18.41
CA SER A 53 11.84 -6.07 18.95
C SER A 53 11.90 -4.53 18.93
N SER A 54 13.10 -3.96 19.05
CA SER A 54 13.32 -2.51 18.93
C SER A 54 12.99 -1.96 17.52
N LEU A 55 13.10 -2.78 16.46
CA LEU A 55 12.71 -2.40 15.09
C LEU A 55 11.22 -2.05 14.98
N PHE A 56 10.39 -2.67 15.83
CA PHE A 56 8.94 -2.49 15.88
C PHE A 56 8.50 -1.62 17.08
N PHE A 57 9.43 -0.91 17.72
CA PHE A 57 9.19 -0.13 18.95
C PHE A 57 8.62 -0.94 20.13
N ALA A 58 8.80 -2.27 20.13
CA ALA A 58 8.32 -3.17 21.17
C ALA A 58 9.40 -3.40 22.23
N HIS A 59 9.65 -2.41 23.10
CA HIS A 59 10.69 -2.49 24.13
C HIS A 59 10.14 -3.12 25.42
N ARG A 60 10.66 -4.30 25.82
CA ARG A 60 10.15 -5.04 26.98
C ARG A 60 11.14 -5.16 28.15
N GLU A 61 12.43 -5.01 27.90
CA GLU A 61 13.48 -5.29 28.90
C GLU A 61 14.00 -4.01 29.56
N LYS A 62 14.36 -4.10 30.84
CA LYS A 62 14.89 -2.97 31.62
C LYS A 62 16.40 -2.84 31.40
N ILE A 63 16.83 -1.66 30.98
CA ILE A 63 18.24 -1.35 30.70
C ILE A 63 18.87 -0.69 31.92
N ASN A 64 19.98 -1.28 32.40
CA ASN A 64 20.63 -0.84 33.63
C ASN A 64 21.72 0.22 33.38
N ARG A 65 22.51 0.13 32.30
CA ARG A 65 23.60 1.08 32.03
C ARG A 65 23.14 2.29 31.22
N ASN A 66 23.64 3.48 31.59
CA ASN A 66 23.38 4.72 30.86
C ASN A 66 23.98 4.71 29.44
N ASP A 67 25.11 4.04 29.25
CA ASP A 67 25.78 3.92 27.94
C ASP A 67 24.94 3.11 26.95
N THR A 68 24.36 2.00 27.41
CA THR A 68 23.45 1.18 26.59
C THR A 68 22.21 1.97 26.19
N ARG A 69 21.68 2.81 27.09
CA ARG A 69 20.54 3.70 26.77
C ARG A 69 20.88 4.68 25.66
N LEU A 70 22.08 5.24 25.66
CA LEU A 70 22.53 6.14 24.59
C LEU A 70 22.67 5.41 23.26
N VAL A 71 23.29 4.22 23.25
CA VAL A 71 23.40 3.38 22.05
C VAL A 71 22.03 3.03 21.48
N ILE A 72 21.08 2.65 22.34
CA ILE A 72 19.72 2.31 21.91
C ILE A 72 18.95 3.54 21.41
N LEU A 73 19.12 4.71 22.03
CA LEU A 73 18.50 5.96 21.56
C LEU A 73 18.95 6.29 20.14
N VAL A 74 20.26 6.24 19.88
CA VAL A 74 20.82 6.47 18.54
C VAL A 74 20.31 5.42 17.55
N TRP A 75 20.27 4.15 17.95
CA TRP A 75 19.74 3.06 17.13
C TRP A 75 18.26 3.26 16.77
N LEU A 76 17.41 3.61 17.75
CA LEU A 76 15.99 3.88 17.53
C LEU A 76 15.77 5.08 16.60
N PHE A 77 16.62 6.10 16.69
CA PHE A 77 16.58 7.22 15.76
C PHE A 77 16.87 6.79 14.32
N VAL A 78 17.87 5.92 14.11
CA VAL A 78 18.17 5.34 12.78
C VAL A 78 16.99 4.50 12.26
N VAL A 79 16.43 3.62 13.11
CA VAL A 79 15.27 2.80 12.75
C VAL A 79 14.06 3.65 12.38
N MET A 80 13.81 4.73 13.12
CA MET A 80 12.72 5.66 12.84
C MET A 80 12.89 6.31 11.46
N ILE A 81 14.10 6.77 11.11
CA ILE A 81 14.38 7.33 9.79
C ILE A 81 14.15 6.24 8.72
N LEU A 82 14.70 5.05 8.89
CA LEU A 82 14.52 3.95 7.94
C LEU A 82 13.05 3.59 7.73
N ALA A 83 12.25 3.49 8.80
CA ALA A 83 10.82 3.22 8.72
C ALA A 83 10.05 4.35 8.00
N SER A 84 10.40 5.60 8.29
CA SER A 84 9.80 6.77 7.64
C SER A 84 10.14 6.83 6.14
N SER A 85 11.39 6.59 5.77
CA SER A 85 11.85 6.58 4.38
C SER A 85 11.29 5.39 3.60
N TYR A 86 11.15 4.22 4.24
CA TYR A 86 10.50 3.06 3.63
C TYR A 86 9.04 3.37 3.30
N THR A 87 8.30 3.92 4.27
CA THR A 87 6.90 4.30 4.09
C THR A 87 6.74 5.37 3.02
N ALA A 88 7.60 6.40 3.03
CA ALA A 88 7.60 7.46 2.03
C ALA A 88 7.91 6.95 0.62
N SER A 89 8.91 6.06 0.48
CA SER A 89 9.31 5.49 -0.81
C SER A 89 8.24 4.55 -1.35
N LEU A 90 7.65 3.71 -0.50
CA LEU A 90 6.52 2.85 -0.85
C LEU A 90 5.31 3.68 -1.29
N SER A 91 4.99 4.75 -0.55
CA SER A 91 3.91 5.68 -0.92
C SER A 91 4.19 6.35 -2.25
N SER A 92 5.40 6.88 -2.47
CA SER A 92 5.79 7.52 -3.72
C SER A 92 5.67 6.55 -4.90
N MET A 93 6.12 5.31 -4.73
CA MET A 93 6.00 4.27 -5.76
C MET A 93 4.53 3.98 -6.10
N LEU A 94 3.68 3.84 -5.09
CA LEU A 94 2.24 3.64 -5.29
C LEU A 94 1.58 4.85 -5.98
N THR A 95 1.98 6.07 -5.62
CA THR A 95 1.48 7.29 -6.26
C THR A 95 1.96 7.43 -7.71
N VAL A 96 3.21 7.11 -8.02
CA VAL A 96 3.74 7.14 -9.41
C VAL A 96 3.00 6.15 -10.29
N GLN A 97 2.76 4.93 -9.81
CA GLN A 97 1.97 3.92 -10.53
C GLN A 97 0.53 4.37 -10.78
N GLN A 98 0.02 5.29 -9.96
CA GLN A 98 -1.32 5.84 -10.09
C GLN A 98 -1.38 7.08 -11.01
N LEU A 99 -0.29 7.85 -11.08
CA LEU A 99 -0.19 9.07 -11.89
C LEU A 99 0.24 8.81 -13.33
N ARG A 100 1.08 7.79 -13.58
CA ARG A 100 1.38 7.36 -14.94
C ARG A 100 0.35 6.31 -15.34
N PRO A 101 -0.59 6.61 -16.26
CA PRO A 101 -1.34 5.54 -16.91
C PRO A 101 -0.33 4.54 -17.50
N ASN A 102 -0.73 3.27 -17.59
CA ASN A 102 0.05 2.20 -18.21
C ASN A 102 0.19 2.43 -19.72
N VAL A 103 0.82 3.55 -20.11
CA VAL A 103 1.13 3.85 -21.49
C VAL A 103 2.49 3.25 -21.76
N ALA A 104 2.51 2.29 -22.68
CA ALA A 104 3.71 1.69 -23.17
C ALA A 104 4.62 2.77 -23.75
N ASP A 105 5.79 2.93 -23.16
CA ASP A 105 6.84 3.81 -23.68
C ASP A 105 7.28 3.30 -25.07
N ILE A 106 7.66 4.21 -25.96
CA ILE A 106 8.06 3.87 -27.34
C ILE A 106 9.26 2.90 -27.31
N GLU A 107 10.21 3.10 -26.39
CA GLU A 107 11.33 2.19 -26.20
C GLU A 107 10.91 0.80 -25.71
N TRP A 108 9.92 0.74 -24.82
CA TRP A 108 9.38 -0.51 -24.31
C TRP A 108 8.70 -1.32 -25.43
N LEU A 109 7.94 -0.65 -26.31
CA LEU A 109 7.32 -1.26 -27.48
C LEU A 109 8.37 -1.88 -28.43
N LYS A 110 9.48 -1.16 -28.65
CA LYS A 110 10.61 -1.63 -29.49
C LYS A 110 11.31 -2.84 -28.88
N ASN A 111 11.67 -2.78 -27.60
CA ASN A 111 12.41 -3.85 -26.93
C ASN A 111 11.62 -5.17 -26.88
N HIS A 112 10.29 -5.09 -26.80
CA HIS A 112 9.41 -6.26 -26.78
C HIS A 112 8.94 -6.73 -28.17
N ASN A 113 9.40 -6.10 -29.27
CA ASN A 113 9.00 -6.40 -30.65
C ASN A 113 7.48 -6.46 -30.83
N LEU A 114 6.75 -5.49 -30.26
CA LEU A 114 5.30 -5.47 -30.34
C LEU A 114 4.82 -4.89 -31.66
N LYS A 115 3.69 -5.42 -32.15
CA LYS A 115 3.03 -4.93 -33.36
C LYS A 115 2.35 -3.59 -33.10
N ILE A 116 2.47 -2.69 -34.06
CA ILE A 116 1.97 -1.32 -33.97
C ILE A 116 1.11 -0.98 -35.19
N GLY A 117 -0.03 -0.33 -34.95
CA GLY A 117 -0.94 0.14 -35.98
C GLY A 117 -0.53 1.49 -36.55
N CYS A 118 -0.61 1.64 -37.87
CA CYS A 118 -0.52 2.91 -38.57
C CYS A 118 -1.49 2.91 -39.76
N GLN A 119 -2.00 4.08 -40.17
CA GLN A 119 -2.97 4.16 -41.27
C GLN A 119 -2.37 4.74 -42.53
N TYR A 120 -1.90 5.99 -42.45
CA TYR A 120 -1.36 6.70 -43.60
C TYR A 120 0.10 6.35 -43.85
N LYS A 121 0.50 6.33 -45.13
CA LYS A 121 1.85 5.99 -45.55
C LYS A 121 2.91 6.85 -44.86
N PHE A 122 2.68 8.17 -44.75
CA PHE A 122 3.63 9.06 -44.07
C PHE A 122 3.80 8.74 -42.58
N ILE A 123 2.74 8.30 -41.89
CA ILE A 123 2.85 7.86 -40.48
C ILE A 123 3.65 6.58 -40.41
N CYS A 124 3.31 5.59 -41.25
CA CYS A 124 4.04 4.33 -41.27
C CYS A 124 5.54 4.54 -41.58
N GLU A 125 5.85 5.39 -42.56
CA GLU A 125 7.23 5.76 -42.91
C GLU A 125 7.93 6.53 -41.79
N TYR A 126 7.24 7.40 -41.06
CA TYR A 126 7.79 8.07 -39.88
C TYR A 126 8.12 7.06 -38.78
N VAL A 127 7.22 6.12 -38.53
CA VAL A 127 7.41 5.10 -37.50
C VAL A 127 8.54 4.12 -37.86
N GLU A 128 8.68 3.79 -39.13
CA GLU A 128 9.78 2.97 -39.65
C GLU A 128 11.11 3.71 -39.62
N ASN A 129 11.21 4.87 -40.28
CA ASN A 129 12.48 5.52 -40.57
C ASN A 129 12.97 6.48 -39.46
N VAL A 130 12.05 7.09 -38.70
CA VAL A 130 12.41 8.06 -37.64
C VAL A 130 12.38 7.38 -36.27
N LEU A 131 11.33 6.62 -35.98
CA LEU A 131 11.23 5.91 -34.70
C LEU A 131 12.00 4.58 -34.69
N ASN A 132 12.51 4.13 -35.85
CA ASN A 132 13.29 2.90 -36.02
C ASN A 132 12.55 1.63 -35.56
N PHE A 133 11.26 1.52 -35.87
CA PHE A 133 10.53 0.26 -35.72
C PHE A 133 10.86 -0.69 -36.87
N LYS A 134 10.91 -2.00 -36.57
CA LYS A 134 11.07 -3.04 -37.59
C LYS A 134 9.83 -3.08 -38.48
N SER A 135 10.01 -3.14 -39.80
CA SER A 135 8.93 -3.17 -40.79
C SER A 135 7.92 -4.30 -40.52
N ASP A 136 8.38 -5.48 -40.08
CA ASP A 136 7.52 -6.63 -39.73
C ASP A 136 6.54 -6.36 -38.56
N ASN A 137 6.87 -5.40 -37.70
CA ASN A 137 6.04 -5.01 -36.57
C ASN A 137 5.05 -3.89 -36.94
N ILE A 138 5.14 -3.33 -38.16
CA ILE A 138 4.28 -2.23 -38.61
C ILE A 138 3.07 -2.83 -39.32
N VAL A 139 1.90 -2.63 -38.72
CA VAL A 139 0.61 -3.08 -39.24
C VAL A 139 -0.11 -1.90 -39.86
N LYS A 140 -0.37 -2.00 -41.16
CA LYS A 140 -1.17 -1.01 -41.86
C LYS A 140 -2.67 -1.28 -41.65
N ILE A 141 -3.37 -0.31 -41.06
CA ILE A 141 -4.80 -0.37 -40.78
C ILE A 141 -5.51 0.59 -41.72
N SER A 142 -6.43 0.07 -42.54
CA SER A 142 -7.06 0.86 -43.61
C SER A 142 -8.07 1.88 -43.09
N TYR A 143 -8.81 1.54 -42.03
CA TYR A 143 -9.94 2.35 -41.55
C TYR A 143 -9.94 2.53 -40.03
N ASP A 144 -10.33 3.72 -39.59
CA ASP A 144 -10.33 4.14 -38.18
C ASP A 144 -11.20 3.23 -37.29
N TYR A 145 -12.30 2.72 -37.83
CA TYR A 145 -13.22 1.86 -37.07
C TYR A 145 -12.66 0.46 -36.80
N MET A 146 -11.54 0.06 -37.42
CA MET A 146 -10.90 -1.25 -37.17
C MET A 146 -10.00 -1.23 -35.94
N TYR A 147 -9.48 -0.06 -35.53
CA TYR A 147 -8.57 0.04 -34.38
C TYR A 147 -9.11 -0.64 -33.10
N PRO A 148 -10.37 -0.42 -32.67
CA PRO A 148 -10.88 -1.05 -31.46
C PRO A 148 -10.85 -2.58 -31.50
N GLU A 149 -11.14 -3.18 -32.65
CA GLU A 149 -11.11 -4.64 -32.82
C GLU A 149 -9.69 -5.17 -32.81
N GLU A 150 -8.74 -4.47 -33.45
CA GLU A 150 -7.32 -4.84 -33.48
C GLU A 150 -6.66 -4.74 -32.10
N PHE A 151 -7.05 -3.77 -31.28
CA PHE A 151 -6.63 -3.68 -29.89
C PHE A 151 -7.24 -4.82 -29.04
N LYS A 152 -8.53 -5.13 -29.25
CA LYS A 152 -9.23 -6.21 -28.51
C LYS A 152 -8.70 -7.60 -28.84
N SER A 153 -8.36 -7.84 -30.11
CA SER A 153 -7.74 -9.08 -30.58
C SER A 153 -6.29 -9.23 -30.10
N LYS A 154 -5.71 -8.15 -29.53
CA LYS A 154 -4.28 -8.03 -29.17
C LYS A 154 -3.35 -8.20 -30.37
N TYR A 155 -3.87 -7.94 -31.58
CA TYR A 155 -3.05 -7.97 -32.79
C TYR A 155 -2.08 -6.79 -32.84
N ILE A 156 -2.50 -5.63 -32.33
CA ILE A 156 -1.65 -4.46 -32.10
C ILE A 156 -1.57 -4.13 -30.61
N ALA A 157 -0.42 -3.62 -30.18
CA ALA A 157 -0.19 -3.14 -28.81
C ALA A 157 -0.32 -1.62 -28.69
N ALA A 158 -0.03 -0.89 -29.77
CA ALA A 158 -0.13 0.56 -29.83
C ALA A 158 -0.51 1.00 -31.25
N ALA A 159 -1.01 2.23 -31.39
CA ALA A 159 -1.27 2.85 -32.69
C ALA A 159 -0.69 4.25 -32.73
N PHE A 160 -0.09 4.61 -33.86
CA PHE A 160 0.35 5.97 -34.14
C PHE A 160 -0.72 6.65 -34.99
N LEU A 161 -1.32 7.69 -34.43
CA LEU A 161 -2.38 8.46 -35.04
C LEU A 161 -1.98 9.94 -35.06
N GLU A 162 -2.46 10.66 -36.07
CA GLU A 162 -2.38 12.12 -36.08
C GLU A 162 -3.22 12.72 -34.94
N LEU A 163 -2.78 13.87 -34.44
CA LEU A 163 -3.30 14.46 -33.20
C LEU A 163 -4.83 14.64 -33.15
N PRO A 164 -5.51 15.25 -34.14
CA PRO A 164 -6.96 15.42 -34.06
C PRO A 164 -7.70 14.08 -34.15
N TYR A 165 -7.25 13.14 -35.00
CA TYR A 165 -7.82 11.80 -35.07
C TYR A 165 -7.65 11.04 -33.74
N ALA A 166 -6.48 11.16 -33.12
CA ALA A 166 -6.23 10.60 -31.79
C ALA A 166 -7.17 11.20 -30.73
N LYS A 167 -7.40 12.53 -30.76
CA LYS A 167 -8.37 13.19 -29.87
C LYS A 167 -9.79 12.65 -30.06
N VAL A 168 -10.27 12.58 -31.29
CA VAL A 168 -11.60 12.02 -31.60
C VAL A 168 -11.72 10.57 -31.13
N PHE A 169 -10.70 9.75 -31.41
CA PHE A 169 -10.67 8.35 -31.00
C PHE A 169 -10.73 8.21 -29.47
N LEU A 170 -9.90 8.95 -28.74
CA LEU A 170 -9.88 8.93 -27.28
C LEU A 170 -11.17 9.48 -26.68
N ASN A 171 -11.80 10.48 -27.29
CA ASN A 171 -13.09 10.99 -26.82
C ASN A 171 -14.22 9.98 -27.02
N LYS A 172 -14.13 9.11 -28.03
CA LYS A 172 -15.12 8.06 -28.30
C LYS A 172 -14.91 6.82 -27.44
N TYR A 173 -13.65 6.47 -27.14
CA TYR A 173 -13.27 5.21 -26.49
C TYR A 173 -12.46 5.41 -25.20
N CYS A 174 -12.66 6.52 -24.48
CA CYS A 174 -11.90 6.90 -23.29
C CYS A 174 -11.94 5.89 -22.13
N ASN A 175 -12.92 4.99 -22.11
CA ASN A 175 -13.08 3.98 -21.07
C ASN A 175 -12.15 2.77 -21.27
N GLU A 176 -11.74 2.53 -22.52
CA GLU A 176 -10.99 1.33 -22.91
C GLU A 176 -9.56 1.66 -23.32
N PHE A 177 -9.33 2.85 -23.90
CA PHE A 177 -8.04 3.23 -24.43
C PHE A 177 -7.54 4.53 -23.81
N THR A 178 -6.23 4.63 -23.73
CA THR A 178 -5.53 5.84 -23.30
C THR A 178 -4.38 6.10 -24.27
N GLY A 179 -4.00 7.36 -24.41
CA GLY A 179 -2.94 7.75 -25.33
C GLY A 179 -2.07 8.83 -24.72
N THR A 180 -0.78 8.77 -25.01
CA THR A 180 0.14 9.86 -24.71
C THR A 180 0.12 10.84 -25.87
N MET A 181 -0.29 12.07 -25.57
CA MET A 181 -0.20 13.17 -26.51
C MET A 181 1.24 13.66 -26.52
N ALA A 182 1.97 13.47 -27.62
CA ALA A 182 3.31 14.02 -27.75
C ALA A 182 3.26 15.55 -27.65
N SER A 183 4.17 16.14 -26.84
CA SER A 183 4.25 17.59 -26.64
C SER A 183 4.76 18.34 -27.88
N THR A 184 5.49 17.64 -28.75
CA THR A 184 5.97 18.17 -30.03
C THR A 184 4.96 17.95 -31.13
N LYS A 185 4.32 19.04 -31.57
CA LYS A 185 3.52 19.09 -32.80
C LYS A 185 4.47 19.12 -34.01
N TYR A 186 4.47 18.07 -34.82
CA TYR A 186 5.14 18.05 -36.12
C TYR A 186 4.07 18.08 -37.22
N GLY A 187 4.16 19.07 -38.11
CA GLY A 187 3.18 19.26 -39.19
C GLY A 187 1.83 19.80 -38.71
N GLY A 188 0.89 19.90 -39.66
CA GLY A 188 -0.47 20.38 -39.41
C GLY A 188 -1.32 20.36 -40.67
N PHE A 189 -2.64 20.46 -40.49
CA PHE A 189 -3.58 20.60 -41.59
C PHE A 189 -3.48 22.00 -42.18
N GLY A 190 -3.64 22.09 -43.50
CA GLY A 190 -3.59 23.34 -44.23
C GLY A 190 -4.50 23.33 -45.44
N PHE A 191 -4.81 24.53 -45.94
CA PHE A 191 -5.56 24.71 -47.18
C PHE A 191 -4.58 24.83 -48.34
N ALA A 192 -4.82 24.08 -49.41
CA ALA A 192 -3.98 24.09 -50.60
C ALA A 192 -4.63 24.95 -51.70
N PHE A 193 -3.83 25.84 -52.30
CA PHE A 193 -4.22 26.67 -53.43
C PHE A 193 -3.28 26.45 -54.61
N GLN A 194 -3.74 26.73 -55.83
CA GLN A 194 -2.87 26.73 -57.00
C GLN A 194 -1.73 27.73 -56.85
N LYS A 195 -0.56 27.39 -57.39
CA LYS A 195 0.63 28.24 -57.30
C LYS A 195 0.36 29.59 -57.97
N GLY A 196 0.61 30.67 -57.24
CA GLY A 196 0.34 32.04 -57.69
C GLY A 196 -1.10 32.51 -57.48
N SER A 197 -1.95 31.71 -56.83
CA SER A 197 -3.31 32.14 -56.50
C SER A 197 -3.30 33.37 -55.58
N PRO A 198 -4.01 34.45 -55.94
CA PRO A 198 -4.03 35.68 -55.13
C PRO A 198 -4.69 35.46 -53.76
N ILE A 199 -5.61 34.49 -53.66
CA ILE A 199 -6.38 34.24 -52.43
C ILE A 199 -5.58 33.53 -51.33
N ALA A 200 -4.43 32.93 -51.68
CA ALA A 200 -3.63 32.16 -50.72
C ALA A 200 -3.10 33.04 -49.58
N GLY A 201 -2.71 34.29 -49.90
CA GLY A 201 -2.28 35.27 -48.91
C GLY A 201 -3.42 35.71 -48.00
N ASP A 202 -4.59 35.99 -48.58
CA ASP A 202 -5.78 36.40 -47.82
C ASP A 202 -6.26 35.29 -46.86
N PHE A 203 -6.29 34.03 -47.32
CA PHE A 203 -6.61 32.88 -46.45
C PHE A 203 -5.60 32.70 -45.33
N SER A 204 -4.30 32.82 -45.62
CA SER A 204 -3.26 32.70 -44.59
C SER A 204 -3.42 33.79 -43.53
N LYS A 205 -3.73 35.02 -43.94
CA LYS A 205 -4.02 36.14 -43.02
C LYS A 205 -5.26 35.87 -42.16
N ALA A 206 -6.33 35.35 -42.76
CA ALA A 206 -7.55 34.99 -42.02
C ALA A 206 -7.28 33.89 -40.97
N ILE A 207 -6.50 32.86 -41.31
CA ILE A 207 -6.12 31.79 -40.37
C ILE A 207 -5.28 32.34 -39.21
N LEU A 208 -4.35 33.25 -39.48
CA LEU A 208 -3.57 33.92 -38.43
C LEU A 208 -4.47 34.71 -37.48
N GLN A 209 -5.44 35.47 -38.02
CA GLN A 209 -6.40 36.21 -37.20
C GLN A 209 -7.24 35.28 -36.31
N LEU A 210 -7.75 34.16 -36.86
CA LEU A 210 -8.47 33.15 -36.08
C LEU A 210 -7.60 32.53 -34.98
N SER A 211 -6.30 32.36 -35.22
CA SER A 211 -5.35 31.85 -34.24
C SER A 211 -5.04 32.89 -33.15
N GLU A 212 -4.81 34.16 -33.51
CA GLU A 212 -4.48 35.24 -32.58
C GLU A 212 -5.64 35.61 -31.67
N ASN A 213 -6.87 35.62 -32.21
CA ASN A 213 -8.08 35.90 -31.45
C ASN A 213 -8.53 34.73 -30.55
N GLY A 214 -7.95 33.54 -30.73
CA GLY A 214 -8.31 32.33 -29.99
C GLY A 214 -9.51 31.57 -30.55
N ASP A 215 -10.14 32.04 -31.63
CA ASP A 215 -11.29 31.40 -32.27
C ASP A 215 -10.96 29.97 -32.73
N LEU A 216 -9.75 29.76 -33.26
CA LEU A 216 -9.31 28.43 -33.68
C LEU A 216 -9.23 27.45 -32.51
N LYS A 217 -8.81 27.94 -31.33
CA LYS A 217 -8.78 27.15 -30.11
C LYS A 217 -10.20 26.90 -29.59
N SER A 218 -11.09 27.89 -29.66
CA SER A 218 -12.50 27.71 -29.32
C SER A 218 -13.15 26.61 -30.16
N LEU A 219 -12.87 26.58 -31.47
CA LEU A 219 -13.34 25.51 -32.36
C LEU A 219 -12.71 24.16 -32.01
N GLU A 220 -11.40 24.12 -31.74
CA GLU A 220 -10.74 22.89 -31.28
C GLU A 220 -11.38 22.38 -29.99
N ASP A 221 -11.66 23.25 -29.04
CA ASP A 221 -12.26 22.88 -27.76
C ASP A 221 -13.73 22.48 -27.93
N GLU A 222 -14.50 23.14 -28.79
CA GLU A 222 -15.90 22.81 -29.07
C GLU A 222 -16.04 21.44 -29.74
N TRP A 223 -15.18 21.12 -30.71
CA TRP A 223 -15.32 19.92 -31.54
C TRP A 223 -14.45 18.74 -31.09
N LEU A 224 -13.34 18.98 -30.39
CA LEU A 224 -12.34 17.95 -30.04
C LEU A 224 -12.10 17.79 -28.52
N THR A 225 -12.82 18.50 -27.65
CA THR A 225 -12.75 18.26 -26.19
C THR A 225 -13.48 16.97 -25.82
N PRO A 226 -12.98 16.19 -24.84
CA PRO A 226 -13.67 15.00 -24.35
C PRO A 226 -15.08 15.31 -23.87
N SER A 227 -16.02 14.41 -24.16
CA SER A 227 -17.37 14.47 -23.60
C SER A 227 -17.32 14.42 -22.07
N HIS A 228 -18.38 14.91 -21.43
CA HIS A 228 -18.48 14.92 -19.97
C HIS A 228 -18.31 13.51 -19.37
N GLU A 229 -18.74 12.46 -20.06
CA GLU A 229 -18.57 11.06 -19.67
C GLU A 229 -17.08 10.66 -19.53
N CYS A 230 -16.24 11.07 -20.49
CA CYS A 230 -14.81 10.85 -20.45
C CYS A 230 -14.10 11.71 -19.38
N SER A 231 -14.66 12.87 -19.05
CA SER A 231 -14.17 13.71 -17.96
C SER A 231 -14.48 13.11 -16.59
N THR A 232 -15.71 12.61 -16.40
CA THR A 232 -16.13 11.95 -15.15
C THR A 232 -15.40 10.64 -14.88
N ASN A 233 -14.96 9.92 -15.92
CA ASN A 233 -14.19 8.67 -15.74
C ASN A 233 -12.70 8.89 -15.44
N LYS A 234 -12.13 10.07 -15.75
CA LYS A 234 -10.86 10.48 -15.12
C LYS A 234 -11.02 10.63 -13.61
N THR A 235 -12.20 11.06 -13.15
CA THR A 235 -12.57 11.16 -11.74
C THR A 235 -13.09 9.83 -11.14
N SER A 236 -13.54 8.89 -11.98
CA SER A 236 -13.88 7.50 -11.62
C SER A 236 -12.68 6.56 -11.68
N ASN A 237 -11.46 7.09 -11.70
CA ASN A 237 -10.30 6.33 -11.26
C ASN A 237 -10.48 6.03 -9.77
N LYS A 238 -11.23 4.97 -9.45
CA LYS A 238 -11.06 4.31 -8.16
C LYS A 238 -9.55 4.10 -8.03
N PRO A 239 -8.89 4.65 -7.01
CA PRO A 239 -7.47 4.41 -6.80
C PRO A 239 -7.26 2.91 -6.89
N ASN A 240 -6.24 2.46 -7.64
CA ASN A 240 -5.89 1.04 -7.69
C ASN A 240 -5.76 0.55 -6.24
N SER A 241 -6.77 -0.16 -5.76
CA SER A 241 -6.84 -0.52 -4.37
C SER A 241 -5.88 -1.67 -4.14
N LEU A 242 -5.24 -1.66 -2.98
CA LEU A 242 -4.40 -2.77 -2.58
C LEU A 242 -5.27 -4.03 -2.51
N SER A 243 -4.91 -5.03 -3.31
CA SER A 243 -5.66 -6.28 -3.40
C SER A 243 -5.07 -7.33 -2.45
N ILE A 244 -5.83 -8.39 -2.20
CA ILE A 244 -5.34 -9.56 -1.45
C ILE A 244 -4.05 -10.12 -2.08
N LYS A 245 -3.89 -10.01 -3.40
CA LYS A 245 -2.66 -10.45 -4.10
C LYS A 245 -1.44 -9.64 -3.68
N SER A 246 -1.60 -8.34 -3.39
CA SER A 246 -0.50 -7.47 -2.94
C SER A 246 0.08 -7.96 -1.61
N PHE A 247 -0.74 -8.50 -0.71
CA PHE A 247 -0.33 -9.00 0.61
C PHE A 247 -0.18 -10.53 0.68
N GLY A 248 -0.43 -11.24 -0.42
CA GLY A 248 -0.52 -12.71 -0.43
C GLY A 248 0.70 -13.41 0.17
N PHE A 249 1.91 -12.94 -0.15
CA PHE A 249 3.15 -13.48 0.42
C PHE A 249 3.23 -13.31 1.94
N LEU A 250 2.83 -12.15 2.48
CA LEU A 250 2.86 -11.87 3.92
C LEU A 250 1.86 -12.77 4.67
N TYR A 251 0.67 -12.95 4.11
CA TYR A 251 -0.33 -13.85 4.68
C TYR A 251 0.14 -15.30 4.65
N LEU A 252 0.74 -15.74 3.54
CA LEU A 252 1.29 -17.09 3.42
C LEU A 252 2.39 -17.33 4.47
N LEU A 253 3.33 -16.40 4.61
CA LEU A 253 4.43 -16.49 5.57
C LEU A 253 3.93 -16.58 7.02
N SER A 254 2.94 -15.74 7.37
CA SER A 254 2.32 -15.74 8.71
C SER A 254 1.60 -17.05 9.01
N PHE A 255 0.78 -17.52 8.06
CA PHE A 255 0.03 -18.77 8.20
C PHE A 255 0.97 -19.99 8.28
N SER A 256 1.98 -20.06 7.40
CA SER A 256 2.98 -21.13 7.41
C SER A 256 3.76 -21.16 8.73
N THR A 257 4.24 -20.01 9.22
CA THR A 257 4.98 -19.97 10.50
C THR A 257 4.11 -20.38 11.68
N SER A 258 2.86 -19.88 11.74
CA SER A 258 1.92 -20.21 12.81
C SER A 258 1.55 -21.70 12.81
N THR A 259 1.27 -22.26 11.63
CA THR A 259 0.95 -23.69 11.48
C THR A 259 2.13 -24.59 11.82
N ILE A 260 3.35 -24.25 11.40
CA ILE A 260 4.57 -24.98 11.77
C ILE A 260 4.77 -24.96 13.29
N CYS A 261 4.64 -23.79 13.94
CA CYS A 261 4.74 -23.68 15.39
C CYS A 261 3.68 -24.51 16.12
N LEU A 262 2.43 -24.51 15.63
CA LEU A 262 1.36 -25.34 16.18
C LEU A 262 1.67 -26.83 16.02
N LEU A 263 2.12 -27.27 14.85
CA LEU A 263 2.48 -28.67 14.59
C LEU A 263 3.65 -29.12 15.47
N LEU A 264 4.71 -28.32 15.61
CA LEU A 264 5.83 -28.62 16.50
C LEU A 264 5.40 -28.70 17.96
N SER A 265 4.48 -27.83 18.40
CA SER A 265 3.91 -27.89 19.74
C SER A 265 3.07 -29.15 19.96
N LEU A 266 2.31 -29.59 18.96
CA LEU A 266 1.51 -30.82 19.02
C LEU A 266 2.38 -32.08 19.00
N ILE A 267 3.49 -32.07 18.25
CA ILE A 267 4.48 -33.16 18.24
C ILE A 267 5.17 -33.26 19.61
N ARG A 268 5.62 -32.12 20.17
CA ARG A 268 6.19 -32.07 21.53
C ARG A 268 5.19 -32.47 22.62
N TRP A 269 3.89 -32.21 22.41
CA TRP A 269 2.83 -32.72 23.29
C TRP A 269 2.69 -34.24 23.16
N ARG A 270 2.89 -34.79 21.97
CA ARG A 270 2.68 -36.20 21.65
C ARG A 270 3.81 -37.11 22.14
N ASP A 271 5.05 -36.62 22.33
CA ASP A 271 6.17 -37.39 22.90
C ASP A 271 5.88 -37.82 24.35
N PRO A 272 5.57 -39.10 24.62
CA PRO A 272 5.22 -39.57 25.95
C PRO A 272 6.36 -40.41 26.52
N CYS A 273 7.24 -39.80 27.32
CA CYS A 273 7.82 -40.58 28.42
C CYS A 273 6.72 -40.81 29.45
N ASN A 274 6.05 -41.96 29.31
CA ASN A 274 5.28 -42.72 30.29
C ASN A 274 4.68 -41.96 31.49
N GLU A 275 3.69 -41.10 31.23
CA GLU A 275 2.67 -40.77 32.23
C GLU A 275 1.33 -40.67 31.50
N SER A 276 0.30 -41.39 32.00
CA SER A 276 -0.96 -41.52 31.28
C SER A 276 -1.57 -40.14 31.00
N ILE A 277 -2.02 -39.95 29.77
CA ILE A 277 -2.66 -38.72 29.29
C ILE A 277 -3.78 -38.27 30.26
N TRP A 278 -4.43 -39.24 30.91
CA TRP A 278 -5.42 -39.04 31.94
C TRP A 278 -4.88 -38.32 33.19
N GLN A 279 -3.67 -38.62 33.64
CA GLN A 279 -3.05 -37.95 34.80
C GLN A 279 -2.76 -36.47 34.52
N LYS A 280 -2.32 -36.11 33.31
CA LYS A 280 -2.04 -34.72 32.92
C LYS A 280 -3.32 -33.90 32.75
N VAL A 281 -4.37 -34.50 32.17
CA VAL A 281 -5.70 -33.87 32.05
C VAL A 281 -6.32 -33.68 33.44
N VAL A 282 -6.24 -34.67 34.33
CA VAL A 282 -6.70 -34.53 35.72
C VAL A 282 -5.92 -33.44 36.46
N ARG A 283 -4.62 -33.28 36.21
CA ARG A 283 -3.79 -32.22 36.84
C ARG A 283 -4.19 -30.82 36.35
N LEU A 284 -4.48 -30.66 35.06
CA LEU A 284 -4.98 -29.41 34.47
C LEU A 284 -6.40 -29.07 34.93
N VAL A 285 -7.30 -30.05 34.94
CA VAL A 285 -8.66 -29.88 35.45
C VAL A 285 -8.61 -29.54 36.95
N ARG A 286 -7.76 -30.20 37.73
CA ARG A 286 -7.58 -29.89 39.17
C ARG A 286 -6.97 -28.50 39.38
N TYR A 287 -6.04 -28.06 38.53
CA TYR A 287 -5.48 -26.70 38.58
C TYR A 287 -6.53 -25.63 38.29
N PHE A 288 -7.37 -25.82 37.27
CA PHE A 288 -8.47 -24.90 36.97
C PHE A 288 -9.60 -24.98 38.00
N HIS A 289 -9.89 -26.16 38.54
CA HIS A 289 -10.93 -26.35 39.56
C HIS A 289 -10.50 -25.80 40.94
N ILE A 290 -9.21 -25.83 41.27
CA ILE A 290 -8.66 -25.19 42.49
C ILE A 290 -8.60 -23.67 42.32
N LYS A 291 -8.25 -23.17 41.12
CA LYS A 291 -8.23 -21.73 40.85
C LYS A 291 -9.62 -21.08 40.86
N ASN A 292 -10.69 -21.86 40.62
CA ASN A 292 -12.08 -21.40 40.66
C ASN A 292 -12.80 -21.58 42.01
N ARG A 293 -12.21 -22.27 43.00
CA ARG A 293 -12.70 -22.27 44.38
C ARG A 293 -11.68 -21.55 45.25
N GLY A 294 -11.90 -20.25 45.48
CA GLY A 294 -11.27 -19.55 46.59
C GLY A 294 -11.48 -20.35 47.89
N SER A 295 -10.38 -20.54 48.60
CA SER A 295 -10.22 -20.74 50.05
C SER A 295 -11.24 -21.64 50.79
N PRO A 296 -10.84 -22.78 51.39
CA PRO A 296 -11.67 -23.45 52.39
C PRO A 296 -11.65 -22.69 53.73
N PRO A 297 -12.71 -22.74 54.55
CA PRO A 297 -12.73 -22.11 55.87
C PRO A 297 -11.99 -22.97 56.91
N THR A 298 -11.34 -22.30 57.86
CA THR A 298 -10.68 -22.86 59.05
C THR A 298 -11.71 -23.49 60.01
N PRO A 299 -11.42 -24.63 60.68
CA PRO A 299 -12.33 -25.21 61.66
C PRO A 299 -12.43 -24.37 62.94
N ALA A 300 -13.63 -24.29 63.50
CA ALA A 300 -13.91 -23.67 64.79
C ALA A 300 -13.48 -24.60 65.95
N ASP A 301 -12.72 -24.05 66.90
CA ASP A 301 -12.56 -24.61 68.24
C ASP A 301 -13.60 -24.01 69.19
N ILE A 302 -14.23 -24.88 69.96
CA ILE A 302 -15.21 -24.56 71.02
C ILE A 302 -14.45 -24.36 72.32
N SER A 303 -14.51 -23.16 72.92
CA SER A 303 -14.61 -23.03 74.39
C SER A 303 -15.10 -21.64 74.79
N SER A 304 -16.10 -21.65 75.65
CA SER A 304 -16.76 -20.58 76.42
C SER A 304 -15.84 -19.55 77.09
N THR A 305 -16.29 -18.29 77.23
CA THR A 305 -16.90 -17.71 78.47
C THR A 305 -16.91 -16.16 78.43
N ASN A 306 -18.11 -15.59 78.59
CA ASN A 306 -18.60 -14.31 79.18
C ASN A 306 -17.96 -12.91 79.00
N GLU A 307 -18.91 -11.95 79.10
CA GLU A 307 -18.86 -10.49 79.40
C GLU A 307 -18.49 -9.57 78.22
N GLY A 308 -19.21 -8.50 77.87
CA GLY A 308 -20.41 -7.83 78.39
C GLY A 308 -20.45 -6.39 77.82
N ILE A 309 -21.65 -5.81 77.65
CA ILE A 309 -21.98 -4.35 77.57
C ILE A 309 -21.71 -3.67 76.20
N SER A 310 -22.76 -3.46 75.37
CA SER A 310 -23.58 -2.23 75.16
C SER A 310 -22.98 -1.31 74.07
N ASP A 311 -23.68 -0.61 73.18
CA ASP A 311 -25.09 -0.29 72.97
C ASP A 311 -25.38 -0.22 71.45
N ALA A 312 -26.62 -0.51 71.09
CA ALA A 312 -27.19 -0.26 69.78
C ALA A 312 -27.76 1.17 69.73
N ASN A 313 -27.63 1.85 68.59
CA ASN A 313 -28.83 2.45 68.01
C ASN A 313 -28.73 2.73 66.51
N GLU A 314 -29.91 2.52 65.92
CA GLU A 314 -30.45 3.00 64.66
C GLU A 314 -30.17 2.28 63.33
N SER A 315 -31.31 2.09 62.67
CA SER A 315 -31.65 1.32 61.48
C SER A 315 -32.81 2.13 60.82
N PRO A 316 -33.43 1.70 59.71
CA PRO A 316 -32.95 1.67 58.33
C PRO A 316 -33.95 2.35 57.34
N SER A 317 -33.61 2.48 56.06
CA SER A 317 -34.55 2.50 54.91
C SER A 317 -33.74 2.58 53.60
N ARG A 318 -33.72 1.59 52.71
CA ARG A 318 -34.77 1.10 51.78
C ARG A 318 -35.25 2.18 50.80
N LEU A 319 -34.83 2.10 49.54
CA LEU A 319 -35.73 2.09 48.37
C LEU A 319 -34.99 1.84 47.04
N ASP A 320 -35.63 0.98 46.26
CA ASP A 320 -35.34 0.56 44.89
C ASP A 320 -35.24 1.72 43.90
N PHE A 321 -34.51 1.54 42.78
CA PHE A 321 -34.92 2.16 41.51
C PHE A 321 -34.58 1.28 40.30
N ILE A 322 -35.63 1.13 39.50
CA ILE A 322 -35.80 0.38 38.26
C ILE A 322 -35.26 1.17 37.06
N SER A 323 -34.86 0.44 36.02
CA SER A 323 -34.45 0.90 34.69
C SER A 323 -35.51 1.72 33.94
N ASN A 324 -35.09 2.78 33.26
CA ASN A 324 -35.51 3.08 31.89
C ASN A 324 -34.68 4.23 31.30
N SER A 325 -34.17 4.07 30.08
CA SER A 325 -33.75 5.21 29.26
C SER A 325 -34.11 4.96 27.80
N ASN A 326 -35.00 5.78 27.27
CA ASN A 326 -35.13 6.09 25.85
C ASN A 326 -35.65 7.52 25.68
N SER A 327 -35.24 8.13 24.56
CA SER A 327 -35.62 9.42 23.93
C SER A 327 -34.80 10.68 24.27
N PRO A 328 -34.79 11.74 23.41
CA PRO A 328 -34.70 11.77 21.94
C PRO A 328 -33.76 12.89 21.38
N GLU A 329 -33.81 13.08 20.06
CA GLU A 329 -33.03 13.92 19.11
C GLU A 329 -32.74 15.42 19.42
N SER A 330 -31.65 15.94 18.81
CA SER A 330 -31.59 17.31 18.25
C SER A 330 -30.50 17.46 17.16
N HIS A 331 -30.84 18.14 16.06
CA HIS A 331 -29.99 18.50 14.90
C HIS A 331 -29.20 19.80 15.09
N PRO A 332 -28.13 20.04 14.30
CA PRO A 332 -27.73 21.39 13.86
C PRO A 332 -27.51 21.55 12.32
N PRO A 333 -27.35 22.79 11.81
CA PRO A 333 -27.75 23.18 10.44
C PRO A 333 -26.60 23.31 9.40
N LEU A 334 -27.00 23.42 8.12
CA LEU A 334 -26.17 23.67 6.91
C LEU A 334 -25.51 25.07 6.87
N PRO A 335 -24.36 25.23 6.17
CA PRO A 335 -23.84 26.53 5.77
C PRO A 335 -24.29 26.96 4.36
N ALA A 336 -24.45 28.28 4.23
CA ALA A 336 -24.91 29.01 3.06
C ALA A 336 -23.81 29.26 2.01
N SER A 337 -24.26 29.42 0.76
CA SER A 337 -23.51 29.90 -0.40
C SER A 337 -23.14 31.38 -0.29
N ILE A 338 -21.97 31.75 -0.82
CA ILE A 338 -21.62 33.14 -1.15
C ILE A 338 -21.12 33.17 -2.61
N ASN A 339 -21.62 34.20 -3.31
CA ASN A 339 -21.44 34.67 -4.68
C ASN A 339 -20.18 34.27 -5.45
#